data_AF-A0A958XGU9-F1
#
_entry.id   AF-A0A958XGU9-F1
#
_cell.length_a   1.000
_cell.length_b   1.000
_cell.length_c   1.000
_cell.angle_alpha   90.00
_cell.angle_beta   90.00
_cell.angle_gamma   90.00
#
_symmetry.space_group_name_H-M   'P 1'
#
loop_
_entity.id
_entity.type
_entity.pdbx_description
1 polymer ?
#
loop_
_entity_poly.entity_id
_entity_poly.type
_entity_poly.pdbx_seq_one_letter_code
_entity_poly.pdbx_strand_id
1 'polypeptide(L)'
;MLTIKQPTIAATENFLQVQRDLPFTYPHLEGTKLPDQYADFDNDLLRVCIGRGAVDFERAKMAIRAWQMFPAGWTKILPENAPLEPGTTVAMYAQFLGFWWRNACRIVYVVDAPDRFGFAYGTLPGHVESGEELFLVELQSDGTVWYVLRAFSRPRHWVARFGYPLVRLLQARFRRDSARQMQAFVHENSDR
;
A
#
# COMPACT_ATOMS: atom_id res chain seq x y z
N MET A 1 13.78 -11.32 -2.10
CA MET A 1 14.34 -12.41 -2.93
C MET A 1 13.56 -12.45 -4.24
N LEU A 2 14.25 -12.29 -5.37
CA LEU A 2 13.68 -12.31 -6.72
C LEU A 2 13.48 -13.77 -7.16
N THR A 3 12.35 -14.11 -7.77
CA THR A 3 12.03 -15.47 -8.25
C THR A 3 11.23 -15.41 -9.55
N ILE A 4 11.35 -16.42 -10.41
CA ILE A 4 10.57 -16.55 -11.65
C ILE A 4 9.24 -17.28 -11.40
N LYS A 5 9.13 -18.00 -10.28
CA LYS A 5 7.91 -18.71 -9.88
C LYS A 5 7.09 -17.88 -8.91
N GLN A 6 5.76 -17.93 -9.07
CA GLN A 6 4.84 -17.38 -8.09
C GLN A 6 5.12 -18.03 -6.72
N PRO A 7 5.26 -17.23 -5.66
CA PRO A 7 5.58 -17.75 -4.34
C PRO A 7 4.42 -18.54 -3.74
N THR A 8 4.75 -19.65 -3.08
CA THR A 8 3.78 -20.52 -2.41
C THR A 8 3.30 -19.91 -1.08
N ILE A 9 2.15 -20.35 -0.59
CA ILE A 9 1.61 -19.95 0.72
C ILE A 9 2.62 -20.27 1.84
N ALA A 10 3.12 -21.51 1.89
CA ALA A 10 4.09 -21.92 2.91
C ALA A 10 5.39 -21.09 2.89
N ALA A 11 5.90 -20.74 1.70
CA ALA A 11 7.09 -19.89 1.58
C ALA A 11 6.83 -18.44 2.05
N THR A 12 5.57 -18.00 1.99
CA THR A 12 5.12 -16.69 2.49
C THR A 12 5.02 -16.70 4.01
N GLU A 13 4.42 -17.74 4.59
CA GLU A 13 4.27 -17.86 6.05
C GLU A 13 5.63 -17.85 6.76
N ASN A 14 6.58 -18.67 6.29
CA ASN A 14 7.94 -18.71 6.84
C ASN A 14 8.63 -17.35 6.73
N PHE A 15 8.43 -16.65 5.61
CA PHE A 15 8.98 -15.30 5.43
C PHE A 15 8.37 -14.31 6.42
N LEU A 16 7.04 -14.32 6.60
CA LEU A 16 6.37 -13.43 7.52
C LEU A 16 6.70 -13.71 8.98
N GLN A 17 6.89 -14.99 9.36
CA GLN A 17 7.35 -15.35 10.69
C GLN A 17 8.70 -14.69 11.03
N VAL A 18 9.68 -14.78 10.13
CA VAL A 18 10.98 -14.12 10.32
C VAL A 18 10.87 -12.60 10.43
N GLN A 19 9.93 -12.01 9.69
CA GLN A 19 9.79 -10.55 9.63
C GLN A 19 8.98 -9.98 10.80
N ARG A 20 8.11 -10.77 11.45
CA ARG A 20 7.16 -10.30 12.46
C ARG A 20 7.80 -9.62 13.67
N ASP A 21 9.00 -10.04 14.05
CA ASP A 21 9.68 -9.51 15.25
C ASP A 21 10.78 -8.49 14.90
N LEU A 22 11.00 -8.22 13.61
CA LEU A 22 11.99 -7.26 13.17
C LEU A 22 11.46 -5.81 13.30
N PRO A 23 12.34 -4.83 13.57
CA PRO A 23 11.96 -3.43 13.62
C PRO A 23 11.66 -2.88 12.22
N PHE A 24 10.94 -1.77 12.17
CA PHE A 24 10.81 -0.97 10.96
C PHE A 24 12.18 -0.47 10.46
N THR A 25 12.30 -0.25 9.16
CA THR A 25 13.58 0.11 8.55
C THR A 25 13.84 1.62 8.46
N TYR A 26 12.91 2.45 8.94
CA TYR A 26 12.91 3.91 8.85
C TYR A 26 12.56 4.53 10.22
N PRO A 27 12.96 5.78 10.50
CA PRO A 27 12.79 6.40 11.82
C PRO A 27 11.46 7.13 12.02
N HIS A 28 10.82 7.62 10.96
CA HIS A 28 9.64 8.49 11.04
C HIS A 28 8.32 7.71 11.15
N LEU A 29 8.12 6.96 12.23
CA LEU A 29 6.87 6.20 12.44
C LEU A 29 5.65 7.11 12.50
N GLU A 30 4.57 6.68 11.85
CA GLU A 30 3.34 7.45 11.68
C GLU A 30 3.54 8.75 10.88
N GLY A 31 4.68 8.87 10.19
CA GLY A 31 5.06 10.06 9.46
C GLY A 31 4.14 10.40 8.29
N THR A 32 3.30 9.45 7.86
CA THR A 32 2.26 9.67 6.85
C THR A 32 0.96 10.25 7.41
N LYS A 33 0.80 10.44 8.74
CA LYS A 33 -0.38 11.10 9.32
C LYS A 33 -0.54 12.54 8.83
N LEU A 34 0.57 13.27 8.74
CA LEU A 34 0.63 14.63 8.22
C LEU A 34 1.16 14.64 6.79
N PRO A 35 0.81 15.65 5.96
CA PRO A 35 1.33 15.79 4.60
C PRO A 35 2.78 16.35 4.59
N ASP A 36 3.59 15.93 5.54
CA ASP A 36 4.96 16.39 5.69
C ASP A 36 5.86 15.79 4.60
N GLN A 37 6.91 16.53 4.24
CA GLN A 37 7.95 16.05 3.34
C GLN A 37 9.21 15.72 4.14
N TYR A 38 9.74 14.53 3.93
CA TYR A 38 10.99 14.08 4.55
C TYR A 38 12.13 14.23 3.53
N ALA A 39 13.09 15.12 3.82
CA ALA A 39 14.13 15.52 2.87
C ALA A 39 15.00 14.37 2.35
N ASP A 40 15.23 13.33 3.16
CA ASP A 40 16.03 12.15 2.82
C ASP A 40 15.24 11.03 2.13
N PHE A 41 13.99 11.31 1.73
CA PHE A 41 13.06 10.35 1.15
C PHE A 41 12.42 10.89 -0.13
N ASP A 42 12.06 9.99 -1.02
CA ASP A 42 11.11 10.27 -2.07
C ASP A 42 9.72 10.40 -1.46
N ASN A 43 9.09 11.56 -1.63
CA ASN A 43 7.77 11.85 -1.12
C ASN A 43 6.75 11.74 -2.27
N ASP A 44 5.80 10.83 -2.14
CA ASP A 44 4.76 10.58 -3.13
C ASP A 44 3.38 10.94 -2.55
N LEU A 45 2.61 11.69 -3.32
CA LEU A 45 1.21 11.99 -3.02
C LEU A 45 0.37 11.74 -4.28
N LEU A 46 -0.73 11.00 -4.09
CA LEU A 46 -1.82 10.87 -5.03
C LEU A 46 -3.11 11.19 -4.28
N ARG A 47 -3.94 12.04 -4.87
CA ARG A 47 -5.28 12.31 -4.38
C ARG A 47 -6.23 12.37 -5.57
N VAL A 48 -7.23 11.49 -5.60
CA VAL A 48 -8.16 11.37 -6.73
C VAL A 48 -9.59 11.22 -6.22
N CYS A 49 -10.54 11.90 -6.87
CA CYS A 49 -11.95 11.73 -6.58
C CYS A 49 -12.42 10.38 -7.14
N ILE A 50 -13.10 9.59 -6.30
CA ILE A 50 -13.52 8.22 -6.63
C ILE A 50 -15.03 8.01 -6.53
N GLY A 51 -15.78 9.01 -6.06
CA GLY A 51 -17.24 8.91 -5.90
C GLY A 51 -17.84 10.09 -5.14
N ARG A 52 -19.11 9.97 -4.76
CA ARG A 52 -19.84 10.99 -4.01
C ARG A 52 -20.84 10.37 -3.02
N GLY A 53 -20.87 10.92 -1.80
CA GLY A 53 -21.81 10.57 -0.75
C GLY A 53 -21.42 9.35 0.07
N ALA A 54 -22.23 9.06 1.08
CA ALA A 54 -21.96 8.02 2.07
C ALA A 54 -21.90 6.60 1.47
N VAL A 55 -22.69 6.32 0.44
CA VAL A 55 -22.72 4.99 -0.20
C VAL A 55 -21.37 4.67 -0.86
N ASP A 56 -20.85 5.61 -1.66
CA ASP A 56 -19.54 5.45 -2.31
C ASP A 56 -18.41 5.43 -1.29
N PHE A 57 -18.53 6.18 -0.20
CA PHE A 57 -17.57 6.14 0.91
C PHE A 57 -17.51 4.75 1.57
N GLU A 58 -18.66 4.13 1.87
CA GLU A 58 -18.69 2.78 2.42
C GLU A 58 -18.18 1.72 1.42
N ARG A 59 -18.47 1.86 0.12
CA ARG A 59 -17.87 1.00 -0.92
C ARG A 59 -16.35 1.15 -0.95
N ALA A 60 -15.84 2.37 -0.87
CA ALA A 60 -14.41 2.64 -0.82
C ALA A 60 -13.76 2.04 0.44
N LYS A 61 -14.43 2.09 1.60
CA LYS A 61 -14.00 1.40 2.83
C LYS A 61 -13.88 -0.10 2.65
N MET A 62 -14.88 -0.71 2.00
CA MET A 62 -14.85 -2.15 1.68
C MET A 62 -13.66 -2.50 0.78
N ALA A 63 -13.38 -1.67 -0.23
CA ALA A 63 -12.22 -1.86 -1.11
C ALA A 63 -10.89 -1.86 -0.33
N ILE A 64 -10.71 -0.90 0.59
CA ILE A 64 -9.52 -0.80 1.45
C ILE A 64 -9.40 -2.02 2.36
N ARG A 65 -10.48 -2.45 3.02
CA ARG A 65 -10.50 -3.64 3.89
C ARG A 65 -10.15 -4.93 3.14
N ALA A 66 -10.58 -5.02 1.88
CA ALA A 66 -10.34 -6.17 1.02
C ALA A 66 -9.06 -6.04 0.18
N TRP A 67 -8.17 -5.10 0.51
CA TRP A 67 -6.88 -4.88 -0.18
C TRP A 67 -6.99 -4.62 -1.69
N GLN A 68 -8.15 -4.14 -2.19
CA GLN A 68 -8.44 -4.01 -3.62
C GLN A 68 -7.64 -2.90 -4.31
N MET A 69 -7.10 -1.95 -3.54
CA MET A 69 -6.18 -0.93 -4.05
C MET A 69 -4.85 -1.50 -4.55
N PHE A 70 -4.53 -2.76 -4.25
CA PHE A 70 -3.39 -3.46 -4.84
C PHE A 70 -3.79 -4.07 -6.20
N PRO A 71 -3.26 -3.58 -7.33
CA PRO A 71 -3.66 -4.06 -8.65
C PRO A 71 -3.33 -5.55 -8.85
N ALA A 72 -4.35 -6.41 -8.86
CA ALA A 72 -4.20 -7.87 -8.90
C ALA A 72 -3.45 -8.39 -10.14
N GLY A 73 -3.43 -7.63 -11.24
CA GLY A 73 -2.73 -8.00 -12.47
C GLY A 73 -1.20 -8.08 -12.29
N TRP A 74 -0.63 -7.43 -11.28
CA TRP A 74 0.82 -7.46 -11.06
C TRP A 74 1.26 -7.31 -9.61
N THR A 75 0.33 -7.22 -8.66
CA THR A 75 0.61 -7.20 -7.22
C THR A 75 -0.29 -8.19 -6.49
N LYS A 76 0.12 -8.59 -5.28
CA LYS A 76 -0.69 -9.45 -4.41
C LYS A 76 -0.33 -9.22 -2.94
N ILE A 77 -1.34 -9.18 -2.07
CA ILE A 77 -1.13 -9.18 -0.62
C ILE A 77 -1.37 -10.58 -0.07
N LEU A 78 -0.49 -11.02 0.82
CA LEU A 78 -0.67 -12.25 1.58
C LEU A 78 -0.43 -12.01 3.09
N PRO A 79 -1.25 -12.59 3.97
CA PRO A 79 -2.49 -13.32 3.69
C PRO A 79 -3.57 -12.42 3.02
N GLU A 80 -4.42 -13.00 2.16
CA GLU A 80 -5.40 -12.23 1.38
C GLU A 80 -6.44 -11.51 2.26
N ASN A 81 -6.73 -12.08 3.43
CA ASN A 81 -7.67 -11.56 4.42
C ASN A 81 -6.96 -11.00 5.67
N ALA A 82 -5.74 -10.46 5.50
CA ALA A 82 -5.02 -9.89 6.63
C ALA A 82 -5.83 -8.75 7.28
N PRO A 83 -6.05 -8.78 8.61
CA PRO A 83 -6.85 -7.77 9.29
C PRO A 83 -6.13 -6.42 9.28
N LEU A 84 -6.89 -5.34 9.12
CA LEU A 84 -6.38 -3.98 9.22
C LEU A 84 -6.26 -3.60 10.71
N GLU A 85 -5.19 -4.07 11.34
CA GLU A 85 -4.88 -3.85 12.75
C GLU A 85 -3.40 -3.47 12.89
N PRO A 86 -3.04 -2.50 13.76
CA PRO A 86 -1.65 -2.20 14.06
C PRO A 86 -0.88 -3.44 14.48
N GLY A 87 0.29 -3.67 13.88
CA GLY A 87 1.10 -4.86 14.14
C GLY A 87 0.89 -6.01 13.14
N THR A 88 -0.19 -6.01 12.37
CA THR A 88 -0.41 -7.03 11.33
C THR A 88 0.70 -6.96 10.28
N THR A 89 1.41 -8.08 10.07
CA THR A 89 2.50 -8.19 9.10
C THR A 89 2.01 -8.89 7.84
N VAL A 90 2.25 -8.28 6.68
CA VAL A 90 1.82 -8.76 5.36
C VAL A 90 3.00 -8.84 4.40
N ALA A 91 2.88 -9.72 3.40
CA ALA A 91 3.78 -9.79 2.27
C ALA A 91 3.11 -9.13 1.08
N MET A 92 3.67 -8.02 0.62
CA MET A 92 3.32 -7.42 -0.65
C MET A 92 4.20 -8.04 -1.75
N TYR A 93 3.56 -8.70 -2.70
CA TYR A 93 4.19 -9.22 -3.88
C TYR A 93 3.99 -8.25 -5.03
N ALA A 94 5.01 -8.13 -5.86
CA ALA A 94 4.92 -7.45 -7.13
C ALA A 94 5.66 -8.27 -8.19
N GLN A 95 5.18 -8.15 -9.43
CA GLN A 95 5.81 -8.77 -10.59
C GLN A 95 6.06 -7.79 -11.72
N PHE A 96 7.17 -8.01 -12.43
CA PHE A 96 7.53 -7.28 -13.64
C PHE A 96 8.31 -8.20 -14.58
N LEU A 97 7.87 -8.31 -15.83
CA LEU A 97 8.48 -9.16 -16.87
C LEU A 97 8.73 -10.62 -16.40
N GLY A 98 7.78 -11.21 -15.67
CA GLY A 98 7.86 -12.59 -15.16
C GLY A 98 8.70 -12.77 -13.90
N PHE A 99 9.36 -11.71 -13.43
CA PHE A 99 10.07 -11.72 -12.15
C PHE A 99 9.16 -11.27 -11.02
N TRP A 100 9.07 -12.10 -9.98
CA TRP A 100 8.37 -11.84 -8.75
C TRP A 100 9.35 -11.46 -7.64
N TRP A 101 8.97 -10.49 -6.83
CA TRP A 101 9.63 -10.23 -5.55
C TRP A 101 8.57 -10.02 -4.46
N ARG A 102 9.05 -10.07 -3.22
CA ARG A 102 8.24 -9.93 -2.02
C ARG A 102 8.82 -8.88 -1.12
N ASN A 103 7.92 -8.14 -0.50
CA ASN A 103 8.17 -7.00 0.34
C ASN A 103 7.43 -7.23 1.65
N ALA A 104 8.15 -7.18 2.77
CA ALA A 104 7.54 -7.32 4.09
C ALA A 104 7.08 -5.95 4.59
N CYS A 105 5.80 -5.84 4.91
CA CYS A 105 5.20 -4.64 5.47
C CYS A 105 4.50 -4.98 6.79
N ARG A 106 4.40 -4.01 7.70
CA ARG A 106 3.59 -4.13 8.91
C ARG A 106 2.71 -2.90 9.08
N ILE A 107 1.44 -3.11 9.38
CA ILE A 107 0.51 -2.02 9.64
C ILE A 107 1.01 -1.24 10.87
N VAL A 108 1.17 0.07 10.69
CA VAL A 108 1.66 1.00 11.71
C VAL A 108 0.47 1.55 12.49
N TYR A 109 -0.53 2.04 11.77
CA TYR A 109 -1.75 2.59 12.34
C TYR A 109 -2.93 2.42 11.38
N VAL A 110 -4.13 2.54 11.94
CA VAL A 110 -5.41 2.51 11.22
C VAL A 110 -6.12 3.83 11.48
N VAL A 111 -6.78 4.37 10.46
CA VAL A 111 -7.67 5.52 10.56
C VAL A 111 -9.09 4.97 10.45
N ASP A 112 -9.90 5.18 11.49
CA ASP A 112 -11.32 4.86 11.49
C ASP A 112 -12.08 6.02 12.15
N ALA A 113 -12.55 6.93 11.31
CA ALA A 113 -13.31 8.11 11.68
C ALA A 113 -14.59 8.17 10.82
N PRO A 114 -15.60 8.97 11.24
CA PRO A 114 -16.86 9.06 10.50
C PRO A 114 -16.70 9.45 9.03
N ASP A 115 -15.69 10.27 8.72
CA ASP A 115 -15.42 10.83 7.40
C ASP A 115 -14.12 10.33 6.76
N ARG A 116 -13.37 9.46 7.45
CA ARG A 116 -12.06 9.00 6.98
C ARG A 116 -11.81 7.56 7.39
N PHE A 117 -11.30 6.76 6.46
CA PHE A 117 -10.96 5.36 6.74
C PHE A 117 -9.73 4.92 5.95
N GLY A 118 -8.82 4.21 6.59
CA GLY A 118 -7.57 3.82 5.95
C GLY A 118 -6.59 3.18 6.90
N PHE A 119 -5.40 2.93 6.40
CA PHE A 119 -4.28 2.46 7.22
C PHE A 119 -2.97 2.85 6.58
N ALA A 120 -1.92 2.90 7.38
CA ALA A 120 -0.56 2.95 6.88
C ALA A 120 0.18 1.67 7.24
N TYR A 121 1.03 1.19 6.34
CA TYR A 121 2.05 0.21 6.69
C TYR A 121 3.44 0.83 6.59
N GLY A 122 4.36 0.22 7.33
CA GLY A 122 5.77 0.50 7.32
C GLY A 122 6.55 -0.68 6.77
N THR A 123 7.69 -0.39 6.16
CA THR A 123 8.60 -1.37 5.58
C THR A 123 9.46 -2.08 6.62
N LEU A 124 9.60 -3.40 6.48
CA LEU A 124 10.45 -4.28 7.30
C LEU A 124 11.73 -4.70 6.55
N PRO A 125 12.72 -5.35 7.19
CA PRO A 125 14.01 -5.65 6.56
C PRO A 125 13.95 -6.49 5.27
N GLY A 126 12.88 -7.27 5.08
CA GLY A 126 12.60 -8.01 3.85
C GLY A 126 12.04 -7.18 2.70
N HIS A 127 11.89 -5.85 2.87
CA HIS A 127 11.42 -4.90 1.86
C HIS A 127 12.60 -4.28 1.09
N VAL A 128 12.42 -4.03 -0.21
CA VAL A 128 13.48 -3.44 -1.07
C VAL A 128 13.67 -1.94 -0.81
N GLU A 129 12.57 -1.24 -0.54
CA GLU A 129 12.55 0.16 -0.07
C GLU A 129 12.48 0.25 1.46
N SER A 130 12.75 1.45 1.97
CA SER A 130 12.64 1.83 3.37
C SER A 130 11.79 3.09 3.50
N GLY A 131 10.68 3.01 4.25
CA GLY A 131 9.65 4.04 4.30
C GLY A 131 8.29 3.57 4.84
N GLU A 132 7.29 4.43 4.71
CA GLU A 132 5.89 4.24 5.13
C GLU A 132 4.94 4.66 4.00
N GLU A 133 3.81 3.98 3.88
CA GLU A 133 2.78 4.25 2.87
C GLU A 133 1.38 4.14 3.50
N LEU A 134 0.60 5.21 3.31
CA LEU A 134 -0.79 5.38 3.73
C LEU A 134 -1.72 5.18 2.55
N PHE A 135 -2.79 4.42 2.79
CA PHE A 135 -3.95 4.30 1.93
C PHE A 135 -5.18 4.77 2.69
N LEU A 136 -5.81 5.84 2.22
CA LEU A 136 -6.87 6.54 2.92
C LEU A 136 -8.01 6.88 1.96
N VAL A 137 -9.24 6.74 2.45
CA VAL A 137 -10.43 7.31 1.81
C VAL A 137 -11.01 8.39 2.70
N GLU A 138 -11.42 9.50 2.10
CA GLU A 138 -11.96 10.68 2.80
C GLU A 138 -13.28 11.11 2.17
N LEU A 139 -14.33 11.27 2.98
CA LEU A 139 -15.59 11.91 2.60
C LEU A 139 -15.51 13.39 3.00
N GLN A 140 -15.55 14.28 2.01
CA GLN A 140 -15.50 15.72 2.23
C GLN A 140 -16.89 16.30 2.54
N SER A 141 -16.93 17.48 3.13
CA SER A 141 -18.19 18.17 3.48
C SER A 141 -19.06 18.52 2.28
N ASP A 142 -18.48 18.67 1.09
CA ASP A 142 -19.19 18.88 -0.18
C ASP A 142 -19.78 17.58 -0.76
N GLY A 143 -19.60 16.46 -0.06
CA GLY A 143 -20.05 15.13 -0.42
C GLY A 143 -19.08 14.36 -1.32
N THR A 144 -17.94 14.91 -1.74
CA THR A 144 -16.99 14.19 -2.60
C THR A 144 -16.19 13.14 -1.82
N VAL A 145 -15.99 11.97 -2.41
CA VAL A 145 -15.18 10.88 -1.84
C VAL A 145 -13.83 10.83 -2.55
N TRP A 146 -12.76 10.91 -1.77
CA TRP A 146 -11.40 10.95 -2.28
C TRP A 146 -10.62 9.74 -1.82
N TYR A 147 -9.83 9.16 -2.72
CA TYR A 147 -8.77 8.23 -2.40
C TYR A 147 -7.44 8.98 -2.34
N VAL A 148 -6.72 8.78 -1.24
CA VAL A 148 -5.43 9.37 -0.94
C VAL A 148 -4.42 8.26 -0.73
N LEU A 149 -3.33 8.32 -1.48
CA LEU A 149 -2.13 7.52 -1.27
C LEU A 149 -0.99 8.47 -0.97
N ARG A 150 -0.39 8.33 0.22
CA ARG A 150 0.74 9.14 0.67
C ARG A 150 1.86 8.21 1.09
N ALA A 151 3.05 8.43 0.56
CA ALA A 151 4.20 7.63 0.93
C ALA A 151 5.45 8.49 1.04
N PHE A 152 6.36 8.08 1.92
CA PHE A 152 7.76 8.49 1.85
C PHE A 152 8.61 7.23 1.84
N SER A 153 9.57 7.14 0.91
CA SER A 153 10.41 5.96 0.79
C SER A 153 11.79 6.26 0.23
N ARG A 154 12.76 5.38 0.46
CA ARG A 154 14.08 5.44 -0.16
C ARG A 154 14.64 4.03 -0.39
N PRO A 155 15.55 3.84 -1.36
CA PRO A 155 16.17 2.54 -1.57
C PRO A 155 16.95 2.08 -0.33
N ARG A 156 16.76 0.83 0.10
CA ARG A 156 17.45 0.28 1.28
C ARG A 156 18.90 -0.11 1.01
N HIS A 157 19.24 -0.46 -0.23
CA HIS A 157 20.56 -0.95 -0.62
C HIS A 157 21.16 -0.15 -1.78
N TRP A 158 22.47 0.08 -1.75
CA TRP A 158 23.19 0.80 -2.81
C TRP A 158 23.04 0.15 -4.20
N VAL A 159 22.93 -1.18 -4.26
CA VAL A 159 22.68 -1.94 -5.51
C VAL A 159 21.30 -1.62 -6.10
N ALA A 160 20.31 -1.25 -5.27
CA ALA A 160 19.00 -0.82 -5.75
C ALA A 160 19.06 0.54 -6.50
N ARG A 161 20.16 1.32 -6.36
CA ARG A 161 20.34 2.58 -7.10
C ARG A 161 20.47 2.37 -8.61
N PHE A 162 20.99 1.23 -9.08
CA PHE A 162 21.04 0.92 -10.52
C PHE A 162 19.66 0.61 -11.09
N GLY A 163 18.77 0.03 -10.29
CA GLY A 163 17.38 -0.21 -10.64
C GLY A 163 16.44 0.96 -10.32
N TYR A 164 16.96 2.05 -9.74
CA TYR A 164 16.13 3.08 -9.12
C TYR A 164 15.18 3.80 -10.10
N PRO A 165 15.59 4.17 -11.33
CA PRO A 165 14.65 4.71 -12.32
C PRO A 165 13.51 3.74 -12.63
N LEU A 166 13.79 2.44 -12.70
CA LEU A 166 12.77 1.41 -12.90
C LEU A 166 11.86 1.27 -11.68
N VAL A 167 12.41 1.33 -10.46
CA VAL A 167 11.62 1.34 -9.21
C VAL A 167 10.67 2.53 -9.18
N ARG A 168 11.15 3.75 -9.48
CA ARG A 168 10.31 4.95 -9.55
C ARG A 168 9.22 4.83 -10.62
N LEU A 169 9.52 4.21 -11.77
CA LEU A 169 8.52 3.91 -12.79
C LEU A 169 7.44 2.94 -12.27
N LEU A 170 7.83 1.87 -11.58
CA LEU A 170 6.91 0.90 -10.99
C LEU A 170 6.06 1.51 -9.86
N GLN A 171 6.64 2.39 -9.02
CA GLN A 171 5.90 3.13 -8.00
C GLN A 171 4.89 4.11 -8.62
N ALA A 172 5.28 4.84 -9.68
CA ALA A 172 4.36 5.71 -10.40
C ALA A 172 3.22 4.92 -11.08
N ARG A 173 3.52 3.73 -11.62
CA ARG A 173 2.52 2.79 -12.13
C ARG A 173 1.60 2.31 -11.02
N PHE A 174 2.14 1.92 -9.87
CA PHE A 174 1.36 1.46 -8.71
C PHE A 174 0.34 2.51 -8.28
N ARG A 175 0.77 3.76 -8.09
CA ARG A 175 -0.13 4.88 -7.74
C ARG A 175 -1.29 5.01 -8.73
N ARG A 176 -0.98 5.00 -10.03
CA ARG A 176 -2.00 5.12 -11.09
C ARG A 176 -2.97 3.94 -11.13
N ASP A 177 -2.44 2.72 -11.09
CA ASP A 177 -3.25 1.52 -11.19
C ASP A 177 -4.08 1.30 -9.92
N SER A 178 -3.54 1.66 -8.75
CA SER A 178 -4.25 1.66 -7.47
C SER A 178 -5.46 2.61 -7.50
N ALA A 179 -5.26 3.86 -7.93
CA ALA A 179 -6.37 4.80 -8.12
C ALA A 179 -7.46 4.26 -9.06
N ARG A 180 -7.05 3.63 -10.16
CA ARG A 180 -8.00 3.01 -11.11
C ARG A 180 -8.79 1.87 -10.47
N GLN A 181 -8.15 1.02 -9.66
CA GLN A 181 -8.84 -0.05 -8.93
C GLN A 181 -9.88 0.52 -7.97
N MET A 182 -9.51 1.56 -7.21
CA MET A 182 -10.44 2.22 -6.29
C MET A 182 -11.63 2.85 -7.02
N GLN A 183 -11.39 3.55 -8.14
CA GLN A 183 -12.45 4.11 -8.97
C GLN A 183 -13.36 3.02 -9.54
N ALA A 184 -12.79 1.95 -10.09
CA ALA A 184 -13.55 0.84 -10.65
C ALA A 184 -14.41 0.17 -9.58
N PHE A 185 -13.84 -0.15 -8.41
CA PHE A 185 -14.56 -0.81 -7.33
C PHE A 185 -15.75 0.02 -6.82
N VAL A 186 -15.59 1.34 -6.71
CA VAL A 186 -16.71 2.21 -6.31
C VAL A 186 -17.79 2.25 -7.37
N HIS A 187 -17.42 2.48 -8.65
CA HIS A 187 -18.41 2.63 -9.73
C HIS A 187 -19.11 1.32 -10.12
N GLU A 188 -18.41 0.19 -10.18
CA GLU A 188 -19.02 -1.12 -10.54
C GLU A 188 -20.10 -1.56 -9.55
N ASN A 189 -19.99 -1.11 -8.30
CA ASN A 189 -20.99 -1.40 -7.28
C ASN A 189 -22.10 -0.34 -7.22
N SER A 190 -21.95 0.81 -7.90
CA SER A 190 -22.96 1.87 -7.99
C SER A 190 -24.14 1.55 -8.89
N ASP A 191 -23.94 0.67 -9.86
CA ASP A 191 -24.96 0.29 -10.84
C ASP A 191 -25.81 -0.93 -10.42
N ARG A 192 -25.70 -1.37 -9.16
CA ARG A 192 -26.52 -2.43 -8.55
C ARG A 192 -27.35 -1.88 -7.39
#